data_AF-A0A419KZ44-F1
#
_entry.id   AF-A0A419KZ44-F1
#
_cell.length_a   1.000
_cell.length_b   1.000
_cell.length_c   1.000
_cell.angle_alpha   90.00
_cell.angle_beta   90.00
_cell.angle_gamma   90.00
#
_symmetry.space_group_name_H-M   'P 1'
#
loop_
_entity.id
_entity.type
_entity.pdbx_description
1 polymer ?
#
loop_
_entity_poly.entity_id
_entity_poly.type
_entity_poly.pdbx_seq_one_letter_code
_entity_poly.pdbx_strand_id
1 'polypeptide(L)' 'MKIKLIVEKPETLRSDLVIMPVYVFDVEMFEALKLIKPGIGNETQLTYAIQKLVEWRVKEWS' A
#
# COMPACT_ATOMS: atom_id res chain seq x y z
N MET A 1 15.06 4.97 -5.19
CA MET A 1 13.93 4.28 -5.87
C MET A 1 12.64 4.92 -5.40
N LYS A 2 11.69 5.24 -6.30
CA LYS A 2 10.37 5.80 -5.93
C LYS A 2 9.28 4.81 -6.29
N ILE A 3 8.46 4.44 -5.31
CA ILE A 3 7.32 3.55 -5.51
C ILE A 3 6.15 4.37 -6.09
N LYS A 4 5.48 3.83 -7.11
CA LYS A 4 4.31 4.46 -7.74
C LYS A 4 3.00 3.71 -7.49
N LEU A 5 3.07 2.38 -7.45
CA LEU A 5 1.90 1.52 -7.33
C LEU A 5 2.30 0.20 -6.65
N ILE A 6 1.46 -0.25 -5.73
CA ILE A 6 1.50 -1.58 -5.14
C ILE A 6 0.08 -2.16 -5.22
N VAL A 7 -0.03 -3.43 -5.60
CA VAL A 7 -1.33 -4.12 -5.74
C VAL A 7 -1.30 -5.45 -5.01
N GLU A 8 -2.36 -5.74 -4.26
CA GLU A 8 -2.54 -6.99 -3.53
C GLU A 8 -2.76 -8.12 -4.52
N LYS A 9 -1.91 -9.15 -4.48
CA LYS A 9 -2.05 -10.39 -5.25
C LYS A 9 -2.54 -10.16 -6.70
N PRO A 10 -1.79 -9.41 -7.53
CA PRO A 10 -2.26 -9.08 -8.86
C PRO A 10 -2.28 -10.32 -9.76
N GLU A 11 -3.33 -10.47 -10.56
CA GLU A 11 -3.43 -11.54 -11.57
C GLU A 11 -2.36 -11.39 -12.66
N THR A 12 -2.01 -10.14 -12.99
CA THR A 12 -0.94 -9.80 -13.94
C THR A 12 0.12 -8.96 -13.25
N LEU A 13 1.37 -9.44 -13.25
CA LEU A 13 2.51 -8.71 -12.70
C LEU A 13 2.77 -7.41 -13.48
N ARG A 14 3.05 -6.33 -12.77
CA ARG A 14 3.37 -5.02 -13.37
C ARG A 14 4.88 -4.72 -13.41
N SER A 15 5.69 -5.55 -12.76
CA SER A 15 7.16 -5.48 -12.70
C SER A 15 7.72 -6.77 -12.09
N ASP A 16 9.03 -6.99 -12.23
CA ASP A 16 9.76 -8.11 -11.60
C ASP A 16 10.07 -7.86 -10.10
N LEU A 17 9.27 -7.05 -9.43
CA LEU A 17 9.45 -6.68 -8.02
C LEU A 17 8.28 -7.22 -7.19
N VAL A 18 8.62 -7.83 -6.05
CA VAL A 18 7.68 -8.34 -5.04
C VAL A 18 8.04 -7.78 -3.67
N ILE A 19 7.04 -7.72 -2.78
CA ILE A 19 7.21 -7.23 -1.42
C ILE A 19 7.38 -8.42 -0.47
N MET A 20 8.47 -8.41 0.31
CA MET A 20 8.67 -9.35 1.40
C MET A 20 7.82 -8.94 2.62
N PRO A 21 7.37 -9.88 3.46
CA PRO A 21 6.53 -9.60 4.63
C PRO A 21 7.34 -9.05 5.82
N VAL A 22 8.19 -8.06 5.58
CA VAL A 22 9.01 -7.39 6.59
C VAL A 22 8.83 -5.90 6.41
N TYR A 23 8.34 -5.23 7.46
CA TYR A 23 7.92 -3.83 7.39
C TYR A 23 8.42 -3.04 8.59
N VAL A 24 8.78 -1.79 8.32
CA VAL A 24 8.98 -0.75 9.33
C VAL A 24 8.10 0.42 8.90
N PHE A 25 7.20 0.85 9.77
CA PHE A 25 6.24 1.92 9.48
C PHE A 25 6.28 2.99 10.56
N ASP A 26 6.08 4.23 10.13
CA ASP A 26 5.74 5.35 11.02
C ASP A 26 4.24 5.31 11.40
N VAL A 27 3.85 6.17 12.34
CA VAL A 27 2.51 6.18 12.95
C VAL A 27 1.37 6.46 11.96
N GLU A 28 1.65 7.14 10.84
CA GLU A 28 0.68 7.44 9.78
C GLU A 28 0.07 6.17 9.17
N MET A 29 0.75 5.03 9.30
CA MET A 29 0.23 3.74 8.83
C MET A 29 -1.08 3.36 9.51
N PHE A 30 -1.25 3.68 10.79
CA PHE A 30 -2.51 3.41 11.49
C PHE A 30 -3.67 4.23 10.92
N GLU A 31 -3.42 5.47 10.52
CA GLU A 31 -4.43 6.31 9.87
C GLU A 31 -4.77 5.79 8.48
N ALA A 32 -3.77 5.34 7.71
CA ALA A 32 -4.01 4.71 6.42
C ALA A 32 -4.90 3.45 6.56
N LEU A 33 -4.65 2.59 7.56
CA LEU A 33 -5.44 1.39 7.83
C LEU A 33 -6.90 1.70 8.20
N LYS A 34 -7.16 2.77 8.96
CA LYS A 34 -8.53 3.18 9.33
C LYS A 34 -9.34 3.67 8.12
N LEU A 35 -8.68 4.18 7.10
CA LEU A 35 -9.33 4.84 5.95
C LEU A 35 -9.57 3.90 4.76
N ILE A 36 -8.96 2.71 4.76
CA ILE A 36 -9.19 1.73 3.69
C ILE A 36 -10.48 0.94 3.93
N LYS A 37 -11.12 0.55 2.83
CA LYS A 37 -12.20 -0.44 2.87
C LYS A 37 -11.62 -1.86 2.88
N PRO A 38 -12.34 -2.86 3.41
CA PRO A 38 -11.95 -4.25 3.29
C PRO A 38 -11.70 -4.65 1.83
N GLY A 39 -10.67 -5.46 1.61
CA GLY A 39 -10.24 -5.93 0.30
C GLY A 39 -10.68 -7.35 0.01
N ILE A 40 -9.81 -8.12 -0.65
CA ILE A 40 -10.04 -9.53 -0.99
C ILE A 40 -10.39 -10.29 0.30
N GLY A 41 -11.44 -11.11 0.24
CA GLY A 41 -11.89 -11.90 1.38
C GLY A 41 -12.49 -11.09 2.53
N ASN A 42 -12.85 -9.81 2.30
CA ASN A 42 -13.31 -8.89 3.34
C ASN A 42 -12.27 -8.64 4.45
N GLU A 43 -10.98 -8.76 4.12
CA GLU A 43 -9.87 -8.54 5.04
C GLU A 43 -9.38 -7.08 4.99
N THR A 44 -8.81 -6.61 6.09
CA THR A 44 -8.00 -5.38 6.12
C THR A 44 -6.66 -5.65 5.44
N GLN A 45 -6.50 -5.16 4.22
CA GLN A 45 -5.31 -5.43 3.41
C GLN A 45 -4.18 -4.42 3.67
N LEU A 46 -3.03 -4.89 4.13
CA LEU A 46 -1.84 -4.06 4.36
C LEU A 46 -1.42 -3.32 3.09
N THR A 47 -1.46 -4.02 1.95
CA THR A 47 -1.12 -3.47 0.63
C THR A 47 -1.93 -2.23 0.28
N TYR A 48 -3.21 -2.16 0.68
CA TYR A 48 -4.06 -1.01 0.39
C TYR A 48 -3.67 0.20 1.23
N ALA A 49 -3.31 -0.03 2.50
CA ALA A 49 -2.81 1.03 3.36
C ALA A 49 -1.44 1.55 2.89
N ILE A 50 -0.52 0.67 2.45
CA ILE A 50 0.76 1.12 1.87
C ILE A 50 0.53 1.95 0.60
N GLN A 51 -0.38 1.52 -0.28
CA GLN A 51 -0.75 2.31 -1.47
C GLN A 51 -1.31 3.68 -1.08
N LYS A 52 -2.12 3.77 -0.01
CA LYS A 52 -2.62 5.04 0.53
C LYS A 52 -1.49 5.98 0.97
N LEU A 53 -0.48 5.44 1.65
CA LEU A 53 0.71 6.21 2.03
C LEU A 53 1.47 6.72 0.80
N VAL A 54 1.62 5.90 -0.25
CA VAL A 54 2.23 6.32 -1.52
C VAL A 54 1.47 7.50 -2.14
N GLU A 55 0.14 7.48 -2.12
CA GLU A 55 -0.71 8.56 -2.62
C GLU A 55 -0.53 9.87 -1.81
N TRP A 56 -0.49 9.79 -0.47
CA TRP A 56 -0.28 10.96 0.39
C TRP A 56 1.06 11.63 0.14
N ARG A 57 2.12 10.81 0.03
CA ARG A 57 3.47 11.27 -0.31
C ARG A 57 3.61 11.77 -1.75
N VAL A 58 2.63 11.58 -2.63
CA VAL A 58 2.61 12.24 -3.95
C VAL A 58 1.96 13.62 -3.84
N LYS A 59 0.89 13.76 -3.04
CA LYS A 59 0.16 15.01 -2.86
C LYS A 59 0.98 16.09 -2.14
N GLU A 60 1.90 15.72 -1.26
CA GLU A 60 2.80 16.66 -0.57
C GLU A 60 3.78 17.39 -1.52
N TRP A 61 3.97 16.90 -2.75
CA TRP A 61 4.97 17.39 -3.70
C TRP A 61 4.37 18.05 -4.95
N SER A 62 3.05 18.23 -4.97
CA SER A 62 2.28 18.86 -6.05
C SER A 62 1.67 20.17 -5.58
#